data_AF-A0A963NF10-F1
#
_entry.id   AF-A0A963NF10-F1
#
_cell.length_a   1.000
_cell.length_b   1.000
_cell.length_c   1.000
_cell.angle_alpha   90.00
_cell.angle_beta   90.00
_cell.angle_gamma   90.00
#
_symmetry.space_group_name_H-M   'P 1'
#
loop_
_entity.id
_entity.type
_entity.pdbx_description
1 polymer ?
#
loop_
_entity_poly.entity_id
_entity_poly.type
_entity_poly.pdbx_seq_one_letter_code
_entity_poly.pdbx_strand_id
1 'polypeptide(L)'
;ALREAQEEVGLERRFVEVLGALPTYRTGSSFIITPVVALVQPDCVLRPNPYEVAAIFEVPLAFLLDPAHHQRHAVEWEGVRREWFSMPYHDGVRSHFIWGATAGMLRNFYRFMQA
;
A
#
# COMPACT_ATOMS: atom_id res chain seq x y z
N ALA A 1 11.14 7.99 0.22
CA ALA A 1 10.81 6.66 -0.34
C ALA A 1 12.04 5.74 -0.33
N LEU A 2 13.00 5.90 -1.25
CA LEU A 2 14.11 4.92 -1.38
C LEU A 2 14.99 4.73 -0.13
N ARG A 3 15.21 5.81 0.65
CA ARG A 3 15.95 5.69 1.93
C ARG A 3 15.21 4.78 2.91
N GLU A 4 13.94 5.10 3.20
CA GLU A 4 13.11 4.29 4.10
C GLU A 4 12.96 2.84 3.63
N ALA A 5 12.72 2.60 2.34
CA ALA A 5 12.61 1.24 1.81
C ALA A 5 13.89 0.41 2.03
N GLN A 6 15.06 1.04 1.97
CA GLN A 6 16.32 0.38 2.30
C GLN A 6 16.45 0.12 3.82
N GLU A 7 16.06 1.07 4.66
CA GLU A 7 16.15 0.97 6.13
C GLU A 7 15.15 -0.06 6.71
N GLU A 8 13.91 -0.07 6.22
CA GLU A 8 12.81 -0.90 6.73
C GLU A 8 12.86 -2.34 6.22
N VAL A 9 13.13 -2.54 4.92
CA VAL A 9 13.05 -3.86 4.27
C VAL A 9 14.30 -4.26 3.48
N GLY A 10 15.40 -3.51 3.60
CA GLY A 10 16.67 -3.84 2.95
C GLY A 10 16.66 -3.70 1.43
N LEU A 11 15.66 -3.03 0.85
CA LEU A 11 15.53 -2.89 -0.60
C LEU A 11 16.62 -1.96 -1.15
N GLU A 12 17.67 -2.54 -1.71
CA GLU A 12 18.77 -1.78 -2.29
C GLU A 12 18.34 -1.01 -3.55
N ARG A 13 18.77 0.25 -3.66
CA ARG A 13 18.41 1.16 -4.77
C ARG A 13 18.70 0.58 -6.16
N ARG A 14 19.72 -0.28 -6.31
CA ARG A 14 20.09 -0.88 -7.59
C ARG A 14 19.02 -1.81 -8.18
N PHE A 15 18.11 -2.32 -7.33
CA PHE A 15 17.01 -3.18 -7.75
C PHE A 15 15.72 -2.42 -8.04
N VAL A 16 15.72 -1.07 -7.96
CA VAL A 16 14.50 -0.26 -8.02
C VAL A 16 14.55 0.69 -9.20
N GLU A 17 13.55 0.59 -10.08
CA GLU A 17 13.29 1.56 -11.14
C GLU A 17 12.05 2.39 -10.78
N VAL A 18 12.23 3.67 -10.45
CA VAL A 18 11.12 4.56 -10.12
C VAL A 18 10.38 4.96 -11.40
N LEU A 19 9.10 4.63 -11.49
CA LEU A 19 8.23 4.98 -12.62
C LEU A 19 7.67 6.39 -12.50
N GLY A 20 7.43 6.84 -11.26
CA GLY A 20 6.89 8.17 -10.99
C GLY A 20 6.18 8.25 -9.65
N ALA A 21 5.53 9.39 -9.42
CA ALA A 21 4.70 9.62 -8.24
C ALA A 21 3.23 9.76 -8.63
N LEU A 22 2.35 9.23 -7.78
CA LEU A 22 0.92 9.48 -7.85
C LEU A 22 0.59 10.84 -7.22
N PRO A 23 -0.61 11.41 -7.47
CA PRO A 23 -1.10 12.56 -6.72
C PRO A 23 -1.03 12.32 -5.20
N THR A 24 -0.74 13.38 -4.45
CA THR A 24 -0.58 13.29 -3.00
C THR A 24 -1.84 12.80 -2.32
N TYR A 25 -1.68 11.93 -1.32
CA TYR A 25 -2.76 11.43 -0.48
C TYR A 25 -2.78 12.18 0.86
N ARG A 26 -3.92 12.79 1.21
CA ARG A 26 -4.09 13.44 2.52
C ARG A 26 -4.82 12.49 3.47
N THR A 27 -4.21 12.18 4.61
CA THR A 27 -4.85 11.33 5.63
C THR A 27 -5.95 12.09 6.36
N GLY A 28 -6.82 11.35 7.07
CA GLY A 28 -7.83 11.96 7.96
C GLY A 28 -7.22 12.79 9.10
N SER A 29 -5.95 12.55 9.45
CA SER A 29 -5.17 13.30 10.43
C SER A 29 -4.32 14.42 9.81
N SER A 30 -4.59 14.82 8.57
CA SER A 30 -3.94 15.93 7.86
C SER A 30 -2.47 15.73 7.48
N PHE A 31 -1.93 14.52 7.53
CA PHE A 31 -0.64 14.23 6.91
C PHE A 31 -0.76 14.18 5.39
N ILE A 32 0.28 14.64 4.69
CA ILE A 32 0.37 14.60 3.23
C ILE A 32 1.41 13.55 2.84
N ILE A 33 0.99 12.54 2.10
CA ILE A 33 1.83 11.45 1.63
C ILE A 33 2.00 11.59 0.12
N THR A 34 3.24 11.43 -0.37
CA THR A 34 3.53 11.34 -1.81
C THR A 34 3.81 9.88 -2.17
N PRO A 35 2.86 9.16 -2.80
CA PRO A 35 3.05 7.76 -3.16
C PRO A 35 3.98 7.67 -4.37
N VAL A 36 5.03 6.86 -4.28
CA VAL A 36 5.98 6.62 -5.37
C VAL A 36 5.80 5.20 -5.87
N VAL A 37 5.63 5.03 -7.18
CA VAL A 37 5.48 3.73 -7.84
C VAL A 37 6.81 3.36 -8.48
N ALA A 38 7.25 2.13 -8.28
CA ALA A 38 8.50 1.62 -8.81
C ALA A 38 8.37 0.15 -9.23
N LEU A 39 9.17 -0.26 -10.21
CA LEU A 39 9.44 -1.66 -10.48
C LEU A 39 10.56 -2.13 -9.58
N VAL A 40 10.42 -3.34 -9.05
CA VAL A 40 11.43 -4.00 -8.24
C VAL A 40 11.93 -5.23 -8.99
N GLN A 41 13.24 -5.34 -9.16
CA GLN A 41 13.84 -6.48 -9.85
C GLN A 41 13.68 -7.76 -9.00
N PRO A 42 13.34 -8.91 -9.62
CA PRO A 42 13.03 -10.15 -8.89
C PRO A 42 14.18 -10.74 -8.08
N ASP A 43 15.42 -10.37 -8.40
CA ASP A 43 16.65 -10.81 -7.72
C ASP A 43 16.94 -10.03 -6.43
N CYS A 44 16.10 -9.05 -6.07
CA CYS A 44 16.21 -8.37 -4.79
C CYS A 44 16.01 -9.34 -3.61
N VAL A 45 16.78 -9.15 -2.55
CA VAL A 45 16.64 -9.90 -1.31
C VAL A 45 16.17 -8.94 -0.23
N LEU A 46 14.90 -9.10 0.19
CA LEU A 46 14.32 -8.28 1.24
C LEU A 46 14.74 -8.80 2.62
N ARG A 47 15.06 -7.88 3.53
CA ARG A 47 15.45 -8.15 4.91
C ARG A 47 14.70 -7.19 5.83
N PRO A 48 13.68 -7.65 6.56
CA PRO A 48 12.93 -6.77 7.45
C PRO A 48 13.82 -6.32 8.61
N ASN A 49 13.80 -5.02 8.90
CA ASN A 49 14.32 -4.48 10.15
C ASN A 49 13.37 -4.88 11.29
N PRO A 50 13.77 -5.74 12.24
CA PRO A 50 12.86 -6.28 13.25
C PRO A 50 12.36 -5.23 14.26
N TYR A 51 12.99 -4.05 14.32
CA TYR A 51 12.54 -2.95 15.17
C TYR A 51 11.34 -2.18 14.58
N GLU A 52 11.12 -2.31 13.27
CA GLU A 52 10.13 -1.51 12.53
C GLU A 52 9.14 -2.36 11.72
N VAL A 53 9.60 -3.52 11.21
CA VAL A 53 8.84 -4.38 10.29
C VAL A 53 8.72 -5.80 10.85
N ALA A 54 7.49 -6.19 11.21
CA ALA A 54 7.19 -7.52 11.74
C ALA A 54 7.06 -8.61 10.65
N ALA A 55 6.67 -8.23 9.43
CA ALA A 55 6.50 -9.16 8.32
C ALA A 55 6.55 -8.45 6.96
N ILE A 56 6.97 -9.18 5.94
CA ILE A 56 6.90 -8.80 4.53
C ILE A 56 6.01 -9.82 3.83
N PHE A 57 5.12 -9.36 2.97
CA PHE A 57 4.27 -10.19 2.13
C PHE A 57 3.98 -9.46 0.82
N GLU A 58 3.62 -10.23 -0.21
CA GLU A 58 3.26 -9.72 -1.52
C GLU A 58 1.79 -10.01 -1.81
N VAL A 59 1.16 -9.15 -2.60
CA VAL A 59 -0.21 -9.32 -3.07
C VAL A 59 -0.19 -9.24 -4.59
N PRO A 60 -0.79 -10.20 -5.31
CA PRO A 60 -0.85 -10.13 -6.77
C PRO A 60 -1.46 -8.79 -7.22
N LEU A 61 -0.80 -8.12 -8.16
CA LEU A 61 -1.30 -6.84 -8.67
C LEU A 61 -2.73 -6.97 -9.22
N ALA A 62 -3.05 -8.08 -9.90
CA ALA A 62 -4.39 -8.35 -10.40
C ALA A 62 -5.44 -8.39 -9.27
N PHE A 63 -5.10 -8.88 -8.08
CA PHE A 63 -6.00 -8.85 -6.92
C PHE A 63 -6.26 -7.41 -6.47
N LEU A 64 -5.21 -6.59 -6.38
CA LEU A 64 -5.30 -5.18 -5.98
C LEU A 64 -6.05 -4.33 -7.01
N LEU A 65 -6.01 -4.70 -8.29
CA LEU A 65 -6.69 -4.01 -9.38
C LEU A 65 -8.13 -4.51 -9.62
N ASP A 66 -8.59 -5.53 -8.90
CA ASP A 66 -9.98 -5.99 -9.00
C ASP A 66 -10.86 -5.24 -7.97
N PRO A 67 -11.83 -4.41 -8.41
CA PRO A 67 -12.70 -3.68 -7.50
C PRO A 67 -13.59 -4.58 -6.63
N ALA A 68 -13.79 -5.86 -6.98
CA ALA A 68 -14.53 -6.81 -6.16
C ALA A 68 -13.84 -7.06 -4.81
N HIS A 69 -12.51 -6.86 -4.73
CA HIS A 69 -11.75 -6.99 -3.47
C HIS A 69 -11.70 -5.69 -2.66
N HIS A 70 -12.30 -4.59 -3.14
CA HIS A 70 -12.29 -3.29 -2.46
C HIS A 70 -13.53 -3.12 -1.59
N GLN A 71 -13.43 -3.55 -0.34
CA GLN A 71 -14.53 -3.44 0.61
C GLN A 71 -14.66 -2.00 1.11
N ARG A 72 -15.84 -1.40 0.91
CA ARG A 72 -16.16 -0.08 1.47
C ARG A 72 -16.84 -0.25 2.83
N HIS A 73 -16.34 0.48 3.81
CA HIS A 73 -16.86 0.54 5.17
C HIS A 73 -17.35 1.95 5.46
N ALA A 74 -18.33 2.06 6.35
CA ALA A 74 -18.82 3.33 6.85
C ALA A 74 -19.17 3.21 8.33
N VAL A 75 -18.79 4.21 9.12
CA VAL A 75 -19.20 4.35 10.52
C VAL A 75 -19.70 5.77 10.76
N GLU A 76 -20.77 5.90 11.52
CA GLU A 76 -21.20 7.19 12.06
C GLU A 76 -20.56 7.39 13.44
N TRP A 77 -19.81 8.46 13.60
CA TRP A 77 -19.21 8.83 14.88
C TRP A 77 -19.42 10.32 15.11
N GLU A 78 -20.07 10.67 16.23
CA GLU A 78 -20.41 12.07 16.60
C GLU A 78 -21.16 12.83 15.50
N GLY A 79 -22.07 12.13 14.79
CA GLY A 79 -22.84 12.72 13.68
C GLY A 79 -22.06 12.89 12.38
N VAL A 80 -20.79 12.49 12.33
CA VAL A 80 -19.97 12.49 11.12
C VAL A 80 -19.86 11.07 10.56
N ARG A 81 -20.32 10.88 9.32
CA ARG A 81 -20.11 9.63 8.59
C ARG A 81 -18.68 9.59 8.06
N ARG A 82 -17.91 8.59 8.49
CA ARG A 82 -16.55 8.31 8.00
C ARG A 82 -16.59 7.06 7.15
N GLU A 83 -16.03 7.15 5.94
CA GLU A 83 -15.91 6.02 5.02
C GLU A 83 -14.44 5.67 4.79
N TRP A 84 -14.15 4.38 4.65
CA TRP A 84 -12.83 3.90 4.29
C TRP A 84 -12.91 2.63 3.46
N PHE A 85 -11.79 2.27 2.82
CA PHE A 85 -11.65 1.03 2.09
C PHE A 85 -10.76 0.04 2.86
N SER A 86 -11.03 -1.24 2.68
CA SER A 86 -10.07 -2.32 2.95
C SER A 86 -9.97 -3.29 1.78
N MET A 87 -8.87 -4.02 1.74
CA MET A 87 -8.61 -5.10 0.79
C MET A 87 -8.10 -6.33 1.56
N PRO A 88 -8.98 -7.10 2.23
CA PRO A 88 -8.56 -8.29 2.98
C PRO A 88 -8.02 -9.34 2.01
N TYR A 89 -6.81 -9.83 2.28
CA TYR A 89 -6.11 -10.79 1.43
C TYR A 89 -5.63 -11.99 2.24
N HIS A 90 -5.80 -13.21 1.72
CA HIS A 90 -5.26 -14.41 2.35
C HIS A 90 -4.13 -14.96 1.47
N ASP A 91 -2.92 -15.05 2.02
CA ASP A 91 -1.72 -15.47 1.26
C ASP A 91 -1.56 -17.01 1.17
N GLY A 92 -2.53 -17.76 1.69
CA GLY A 92 -2.50 -19.22 1.81
C GLY A 92 -2.10 -19.70 3.20
N VAL A 93 -1.52 -18.83 4.02
CA VAL A 93 -1.11 -19.12 5.41
C VAL A 93 -1.89 -18.29 6.41
N ARG A 94 -2.08 -17.00 6.12
CA ARG A 94 -2.75 -16.04 7.02
C ARG A 94 -3.52 -14.97 6.25
N SER A 95 -4.46 -14.36 6.96
CA SER A 95 -5.19 -13.19 6.50
C SER A 95 -4.42 -11.91 6.82
N HIS A 96 -4.30 -11.04 5.82
CA HIS A 96 -3.79 -9.68 5.87
C HIS A 96 -4.94 -8.71 5.67
N PHE A 97 -5.15 -7.82 6.64
CA PHE A 97 -6.17 -6.79 6.53
C PHE A 97 -5.50 -5.48 6.07
N ILE A 98 -5.57 -5.18 4.77
CA ILE A 98 -4.99 -3.97 4.19
C ILE A 98 -6.03 -2.86 4.28
N TRP A 99 -5.76 -1.78 5.02
CA TRP A 99 -6.73 -0.73 5.31
C TRP A 99 -6.06 0.65 5.48
N GLY A 100 -6.85 1.67 5.81
CA GLY A 100 -6.36 3.01 6.11
C GLY A 100 -5.73 3.71 4.90
N ALA A 101 -4.65 4.46 5.14
CA ALA A 101 -3.97 5.23 4.09
C ALA A 101 -3.46 4.32 2.96
N THR A 102 -2.97 3.12 3.28
CA THR A 102 -2.48 2.15 2.29
C THR A 102 -3.59 1.72 1.33
N ALA A 103 -4.75 1.30 1.84
CA ALA A 103 -5.89 0.94 0.99
C ALA A 103 -6.39 2.14 0.17
N GLY A 104 -6.37 3.35 0.73
CA GLY A 104 -6.69 4.58 0.01
C GLY A 104 -5.75 4.86 -1.16
N MET A 105 -4.43 4.74 -0.94
CA MET A 105 -3.43 4.91 -1.99
C MET A 105 -3.51 3.83 -3.07
N LEU A 106 -3.73 2.56 -2.69
CA LEU A 106 -3.95 1.46 -3.63
C LEU A 106 -5.21 1.65 -4.47
N ARG A 107 -6.30 2.15 -3.87
CA ARG A 107 -7.52 2.50 -4.60
C ARG A 107 -7.28 3.62 -5.61
N ASN A 108 -6.49 4.64 -5.26
CA ASN A 108 -6.12 5.71 -6.18
C ASN A 108 -5.25 5.17 -7.33
N PHE A 109 -4.31 4.27 -7.04
CA PHE A 109 -3.50 3.61 -8.06
C PHE A 109 -4.37 2.79 -9.04
N TYR A 110 -5.32 2.01 -8.53
CA TYR A 110 -6.30 1.32 -9.37
C TYR A 110 -7.04 2.27 -10.32
N ARG A 111 -7.54 3.41 -9.79
CA ARG A 111 -8.24 4.41 -10.63
C ARG A 111 -7.32 5.03 -11.68
N PHE A 112 -6.05 5.25 -11.35
CA PHE A 112 -5.05 5.77 -12.28
C PHE A 112 -4.79 4.78 -13.42
N MET A 113 -4.70 3.48 -13.13
CA MET A 113 -4.46 2.44 -14.13
C MET A 113 -5.66 2.16 -15.06
N GLN A 114 -6.86 2.65 -14.71
CA GLN A 114 -8.08 2.51 -15.52
C GLN A 114 -8.35 3.70 -16.46
N ALA A 115 -7.61 4.80 -16.32
CA ALA A 115 -7.76 6.01 -17.13
C ALA A 115 -6.93 5.91 -18.42
#